data_AF-A0A2S7IUG1-F1
#
_entry.id   AF-A0A2S7IUG1-F1
#
_cell.length_a   1.000
_cell.length_b   1.000
_cell.length_c   1.000
_cell.angle_alpha   90.00
_cell.angle_beta   90.00
_cell.angle_gamma   90.00
#
_symmetry.space_group_name_H-M   'P 1'
#
loop_
_entity.id
_entity.type
_entity.pdbx_description
1 polymer ?
#
loop_
_entity_poly.entity_id
_entity_poly.type
_entity_poly.pdbx_seq_one_letter_code
_entity_poly.pdbx_strand_id
1 'polypeptide(L)' 'FYPLGRIVDTREVAETVAFLASDRASGITGAILPVDAGLTAGCRPFIEDILGGN' A
#
# COMPACT_ATOMS: atom_id res chain seq x y z
N PHE A 1 1.74 -0.13 13.53
CA PHE A 1 1.48 -1.35 12.70
C PHE A 1 1.43 -1.17 11.16
N TYR A 2 1.34 0.03 10.56
CA TYR A 2 1.51 0.23 9.10
C TYR A 2 2.65 1.23 8.84
N PRO A 3 3.44 1.11 7.77
CA PRO A 3 4.47 2.10 7.46
C PRO A 3 3.96 3.53 7.29
N LEU A 4 2.78 3.74 6.70
CA LEU A 4 2.16 5.07 6.65
C LEU A 4 1.50 5.51 7.97
N GLY A 5 1.58 4.70 9.03
CA GLY A 5 0.98 5.01 10.34
C GLY A 5 -0.55 4.97 10.37
N ARG A 6 -1.22 4.55 9.28
CA ARG A 6 -2.67 4.47 9.16
C ARG A 6 -3.11 3.32 8.27
N ILE A 7 -4.37 2.94 8.40
CA ILE A 7 -5.04 2.02 7.46
C ILE A 7 -5.27 2.75 6.13
N VAL A 8 -5.22 1.98 5.05
CA VAL A 8 -5.62 2.44 3.71
C VAL A 8 -7.11 2.81 3.69
N ASP A 9 -7.46 3.94 3.07
CA ASP A 9 -8.84 4.31 2.84
C ASP A 9 -9.39 3.65 1.57
N THR A 10 -10.66 3.26 1.57
CA THR A 10 -11.35 2.70 0.39
C THR A 10 -11.21 3.57 -0.87
N ARG A 11 -11.13 4.90 -0.72
CA ARG A 11 -10.92 5.83 -1.84
C ARG A 11 -9.55 5.66 -2.48
N GLU A 12 -8.50 5.37 -1.72
CA GLU A 12 -7.15 5.16 -2.28
C GLU A 12 -7.11 3.93 -3.18
N VAL A 13 -7.84 2.88 -2.79
CA VAL A 13 -8.03 1.67 -3.63
C VAL A 13 -8.84 2.02 -4.89
N ALA A 14 -9.97 2.73 -4.74
CA ALA A 14 -10.82 3.11 -5.86
C ALA A 14 -10.09 3.99 -6.89
N GLU A 15 -9.33 4.99 -6.45
CA GLU A 15 -8.53 5.86 -7.31
C GLU A 15 -7.41 5.09 -8.00
N THR A 16 -6.78 4.12 -7.33
CA THR A 16 -5.78 3.25 -7.96
C THR A 16 -6.40 2.40 -9.06
N VAL A 17 -7.58 1.83 -8.82
CA VAL A 17 -8.33 1.08 -9.85
C VAL A 17 -8.72 1.99 -11.02
N ALA A 18 -9.21 3.20 -10.74
CA ALA A 18 -9.56 4.17 -11.77
C ALA A 18 -8.35 4.57 -12.63
N PHE A 19 -7.18 4.74 -12.02
CA PHE A 19 -5.92 4.96 -12.75
C PHE A 19 -5.56 3.76 -13.62
N LEU A 20 -5.56 2.54 -13.08
CA LEU A 20 -5.21 1.31 -13.81
C LEU A 20 -6.18 1.01 -14.96
N ALA A 21 -7.45 1.41 -14.84
CA ALA A 21 -8.45 1.27 -15.89
C ALA A 21 -8.40 2.36 -16.97
N SER A 22 -7.54 3.38 -16.81
CA SER A 22 -7.45 4.51 -17.73
C SER A 22 -6.30 4.35 -18.74
N ASP A 23 -6.35 5.13 -19.83
CA ASP A 23 -5.28 5.18 -20.84
C ASP A 23 -3.90 5.58 -20.27
N ARG A 24 -3.90 6.25 -19.11
CA ARG A 24 -2.67 6.64 -18.40
C ARG A 24 -1.86 5.45 -17.91
N ALA A 25 -2.50 4.28 -17.75
CA ALA A 25 -1.85 3.04 -17.35
C ALA A 25 -1.56 2.11 -18.55
N SER A 26 -1.62 2.60 -19.79
CA SER A 26 -1.44 1.78 -21.02
C SER A 26 -0.15 0.95 -21.08
N GLY A 27 0.91 1.34 -20.37
CA GLY A 27 2.15 0.57 -20.27
C GLY A 27 2.23 -0.41 -19.09
N ILE A 28 1.23 -0.44 -18.20
CA ILE A 28 1.24 -1.26 -16.98
C ILE A 28 0.45 -2.53 -17.25
N THR A 29 1.15 -3.66 -17.33
CA THR A 29 0.54 -4.98 -17.53
C THR A 29 1.32 -6.05 -16.75
N GLY A 30 0.61 -7.11 -16.33
CA GLY A 30 1.21 -8.23 -15.58
C GLY A 30 1.75 -7.87 -14.19
N ALA A 31 1.47 -6.66 -13.69
CA ALA A 31 1.96 -6.17 -12.41
C ALA A 31 0.90 -6.29 -11.31
N ILE A 32 1.35 -6.59 -10.09
CA ILE A 32 0.54 -6.45 -8.88
C ILE A 32 0.97 -5.14 -8.21
N LEU A 33 0.04 -4.22 -8.03
CA LEU A 33 0.28 -2.94 -7.35
C LEU A 33 -0.35 -2.97 -5.95
N PRO A 34 0.45 -3.11 -4.88
CA PRO A 34 -0.08 -3.05 -3.51
C PRO A 34 -0.63 -1.67 -3.16
N VAL A 35 -1.80 -1.64 -2.54
CA VAL A 35 -2.43 -0.44 -1.97
C VAL A 35 -2.74 -0.73 -0.51
N ASP A 36 -1.69 -0.80 0.31
CA ASP A 36 -1.73 -1.44 1.63
C ASP A 36 -1.01 -0.64 2.73
N ALA A 37 -0.82 0.66 2.50
CA ALA A 37 -0.07 1.55 3.37
C ALA A 37 1.38 1.10 3.66
N GLY A 38 1.97 0.31 2.75
CA GLY A 38 3.37 -0.15 2.79
C GLY A 38 3.58 -1.48 3.51
N LEU A 39 2.52 -2.16 3.94
CA LEU A 39 2.61 -3.38 4.74
C LEU A 39 3.46 -4.47 4.08
N THR A 40 3.27 -4.69 2.78
CA THR A 40 4.02 -5.68 1.98
C THR A 40 5.49 -5.33 1.77
N ALA A 41 5.87 -4.05 1.89
CA ALA A 41 7.27 -3.61 1.80
C ALA A 41 8.05 -3.82 3.10
N GLY A 42 7.37 -4.21 4.18
CA GLY A 42 7.93 -4.42 5.51
C GLY A 42 7.42 -3.40 6.53
N CYS A 43 7.10 -3.87 7.73
CA CYS A 43 6.57 -3.02 8.80
C CYS A 43 7.47 -2.99 10.03
N ARG A 44 8.54 -2.19 9.96
CA ARG A 44 9.43 -1.95 11.12
C ARG A 44 8.67 -1.42 12.36
N PRO A 45 7.70 -0.49 12.24
CA PRO A 45 6.93 -0.06 13.41
C PRO A 45 6.13 -1.18 14.07
N PHE A 46 5.62 -2.15 13.29
CA PHE A 46 4.95 -3.33 13.86
C PHE A 46 5.94 -4.23 14.61
N ILE A 47 7.16 -4.39 14.10
CA ILE A 47 8.23 -5.14 14.76
C ILE A 47 8.63 -4.45 16.07
N GLU A 48 8.76 -3.13 16.07
CA GLU A 48 9.07 -2.32 17.26
C GLU A 48 7.96 -2.43 18.31
N ASP A 49 6.69 -2.30 17.91
CA ASP A 49 5.52 -2.44 18.79
C ASP A 49 5.43 -3.83 19.46
N ILE A 50 5.80 -4.91 18.75
CA ILE A 50 5.73 -6.29 19.28
C ILE A 50 6.97 -6.70 20.07
N LEU A 51 8.16 -6.35 19.58
CA LEU A 51 9.42 -6.79 20.17
C LEU A 51 9.99 -5.81 21.20
N GLY A 52 9.33 -4.65 21.40
CA GLY A 52 9.77 -3.63 22.35
C GLY A 52 11.07 -2.94 21.92
N GLY A 53 11.31 -2.83 20.62
CA GLY A 53 12.50 -2.17 20.07
C GLY A 53 12.39 -0.66 20.22
N ASN A 54 13.27 -0.07 21.03
CA ASN A 54 13.39 1.37 21.27
C ASN A 54 14.03 2.11 20.09
#